data_AF-A0A6N7IDH7-F1
#
_entry.id   AF-A0A6N7IDH7-F1
#
_cell.length_a   1.000
_cell.length_b   1.000
_cell.length_c   1.000
_cell.angle_alpha   90.00
_cell.angle_beta   90.00
_cell.angle_gamma   90.00
#
_symmetry.space_group_name_H-M   'P 1'
#
loop_
_entity.id
_entity.type
_entity.pdbx_description
1 polymer ?
#
loop_
_entity_poly.entity_id
_entity_poly.type
_entity_poly.pdbx_seq_one_letter_code
_entity_poly.pdbx_strand_id
1 'polypeptide(L)'
;MNNQNDGIAAFLSEWAAAELNEDTAFLEGCLMLSKQDWLARYAGGLKYEAFELEDVRVRRYGDAAVVVALLQQKGTHQGNPIPTSTRASLVLVNGPGTWRLAGIQFSFVAGTPGAPPIPGRG
;
A
#
# COMPACT_ATOMS: atom_id res chain seq x y z
N MET A 1 5.47 0.38 28.23
CA MET A 1 6.21 -0.08 27.04
C MET A 1 5.18 -0.87 26.22
N ASN A 2 4.65 -0.50 25.05
CA ASN A 2 5.13 0.28 23.91
C ASN A 2 3.94 0.92 23.13
N ASN A 3 3.41 2.08 23.54
CA ASN A 3 2.31 2.74 22.82
C ASN A 3 2.72 3.37 21.46
N GLN A 4 4.00 3.34 21.10
CA GLN A 4 4.45 4.04 19.91
C GLN A 4 4.36 3.20 18.64
N ASN A 5 4.44 1.86 18.70
CA ASN A 5 4.21 0.97 17.53
C ASN A 5 2.76 1.01 17.06
N ASP A 6 1.85 1.35 17.97
CA ASP A 6 0.41 1.36 17.72
C ASP A 6 0.01 2.38 16.66
N GLY A 7 0.65 3.55 16.60
CA GLY A 7 0.29 4.59 15.63
C GLY A 7 0.61 4.23 14.17
N ILE A 8 1.71 3.53 13.91
CA ILE A 8 2.05 3.08 12.55
C ILE A 8 1.20 1.87 12.17
N ALA A 9 1.01 0.92 13.10
CA ALA A 9 0.16 -0.24 12.86
C ALA A 9 -1.29 0.17 12.58
N ALA A 10 -1.83 1.12 13.36
CA ALA A 10 -3.16 1.70 13.15
C ALA A 10 -3.23 2.38 11.77
N PHE A 11 -2.27 3.23 11.43
CA PHE A 11 -2.20 3.86 10.10
C PHE A 11 -2.23 2.83 8.96
N LEU A 12 -1.41 1.77 9.05
CA LEU A 12 -1.35 0.74 8.00
C LEU A 12 -2.66 -0.03 7.88
N SER A 13 -3.32 -0.31 9.01
CA SER A 13 -4.63 -0.96 9.03
C SER A 13 -5.71 -0.07 8.43
N GLU A 14 -5.74 1.22 8.78
CA GLU A 14 -6.70 2.20 8.24
C GLU A 14 -6.48 2.42 6.74
N TRP A 15 -5.21 2.54 6.32
CA TRP A 15 -4.85 2.64 4.91
C TRP A 15 -5.30 1.41 4.10
N ALA A 16 -5.03 0.20 4.59
CA ALA A 16 -5.47 -1.03 3.93
C ALA A 16 -7.00 -1.13 3.81
N ALA A 17 -7.73 -0.71 4.87
CA ALA A 17 -9.19 -0.64 4.84
C ALA A 17 -9.70 0.42 3.85
N ALA A 18 -9.05 1.57 3.77
CA ALA A 18 -9.43 2.62 2.83
C ALA A 18 -9.20 2.21 1.36
N GLU A 19 -8.09 1.52 1.07
CA GLU A 19 -7.81 0.93 -0.25
C GLU A 19 -8.90 -0.06 -0.67
N LEU A 20 -9.29 -0.95 0.25
CA LEU A 20 -10.29 -1.99 0.01
C LEU A 20 -11.69 -1.41 -0.23
N ASN A 21 -12.06 -0.38 0.52
CA ASN A 21 -13.41 0.22 0.46
C ASN A 21 -13.52 1.38 -0.53
N GLU A 22 -12.46 1.67 -1.29
CA GLU A 22 -12.39 2.84 -2.17
C GLU A 22 -12.67 4.17 -1.42
N ASP A 23 -12.24 4.29 -0.16
CA ASP A 23 -12.43 5.50 0.67
C ASP A 23 -11.48 6.61 0.23
N THR A 24 -11.87 7.28 -0.85
CA THR A 24 -11.11 8.38 -1.44
C THR A 24 -10.87 9.55 -0.49
N ALA A 25 -11.72 9.77 0.52
CA ALA A 25 -11.58 10.88 1.46
C ALA A 25 -10.43 10.63 2.44
N PHE A 26 -10.34 9.41 2.99
CA PHE A 26 -9.18 9.01 3.81
C PHE A 26 -7.89 9.08 3.00
N LEU A 27 -7.91 8.50 1.79
CA LEU A 27 -6.73 8.44 0.93
C LEU A 27 -6.21 9.85 0.55
N GLU A 28 -7.11 10.79 0.27
CA GLU A 28 -6.73 12.19 0.03
C GLU A 28 -6.05 12.85 1.24
N GLY A 29 -6.50 12.54 2.46
CA GLY A 29 -5.93 13.11 3.67
C GLY A 29 -4.58 12.52 4.09
N CYS A 30 -4.30 11.27 3.71
CA CYS A 30 -3.12 10.55 4.15
C CYS A 30 -1.96 10.54 3.15
N LEU A 31 -2.20 10.84 1.88
CA LEU A 31 -1.19 10.82 0.82
C LEU A 31 -0.53 12.19 0.63
N MET A 32 0.78 12.21 0.35
CA MET A 32 1.46 13.38 -0.22
C MET A 32 1.33 13.46 -1.76
N LEU A 33 0.77 12.45 -2.41
CA LEU A 33 0.39 12.51 -3.82
C LEU A 33 -0.80 13.46 -4.00
N SER A 34 -0.91 14.11 -5.16
CA SER A 34 -2.12 14.89 -5.43
C SER A 34 -3.33 13.95 -5.54
N LYS A 35 -4.51 14.42 -5.09
CA LYS A 35 -5.79 13.71 -5.25
C LYS A 35 -5.98 13.20 -6.69
N GLN A 36 -5.54 13.99 -7.69
CA GLN A 36 -5.63 13.63 -9.10
C GLN A 36 -4.73 12.44 -9.47
N ASP A 37 -3.48 12.42 -9.01
CA ASP A 37 -2.54 11.31 -9.27
C ASP A 37 -3.02 9.99 -8.65
N TRP A 38 -3.69 10.09 -7.49
CA TRP A 38 -4.26 8.95 -6.81
C TRP A 38 -5.55 8.44 -7.48
N LEU A 39 -6.50 9.34 -7.74
CA LEU A 39 -7.76 9.02 -8.42
C LEU A 39 -7.52 8.48 -9.84
N ALA A 40 -6.43 8.88 -10.51
CA ALA A 40 -6.06 8.34 -11.81
C ALA A 40 -5.83 6.81 -11.78
N ARG A 41 -5.43 6.22 -10.65
CA ARG A 41 -5.30 4.76 -10.52
C ARG A 41 -6.66 4.05 -10.51
N TYR A 42 -7.67 4.65 -9.88
CA TYR A 42 -9.01 4.07 -9.80
C TYR A 42 -9.89 4.39 -11.00
N ALA A 43 -9.70 5.57 -11.63
CA ALA A 43 -10.40 5.96 -12.85
C ALA A 43 -10.14 4.97 -14.02
N GLY A 44 -9.04 4.22 -13.95
CA GLY A 44 -8.73 3.12 -14.87
C GLY A 44 -9.47 1.80 -14.60
N GLY A 45 -10.43 1.74 -13.67
CA GLY A 45 -11.17 0.51 -13.35
C GLY A 45 -10.39 -0.48 -12.49
N LEU A 46 -9.53 0.01 -11.61
CA LEU A 46 -8.90 -0.79 -10.56
C LEU A 46 -9.92 -1.07 -9.45
N LYS A 47 -10.11 -2.34 -9.11
CA LYS A 47 -10.95 -2.78 -8.00
C LYS A 47 -10.24 -3.85 -7.18
N TYR A 48 -10.28 -3.69 -5.86
CA TYR A 48 -9.79 -4.68 -4.92
C TYR A 48 -10.95 -5.49 -4.33
N GLU A 49 -10.78 -6.81 -4.29
CA GLU A 49 -11.62 -7.75 -3.54
C GLU A 49 -10.99 -8.10 -2.19
N ALA A 50 -9.66 -8.02 -2.10
CA ALA A 50 -8.88 -8.21 -0.88
C ALA A 50 -7.63 -7.34 -0.93
N PHE A 51 -7.23 -6.82 0.24
CA PHE A 51 -6.03 -5.99 0.39
C PHE A 51 -5.52 -6.11 1.84
N GLU A 52 -4.39 -6.79 2.04
CA GLU A 52 -3.84 -7.09 3.37
C GLU A 52 -2.31 -7.00 3.38
N LEU A 53 -1.76 -6.44 4.46
CA LEU A 53 -0.31 -6.34 4.68
C LEU A 53 0.18 -7.43 5.65
N GLU A 54 1.12 -8.25 5.19
CA GLU A 54 1.81 -9.30 5.95
C GLU A 54 3.32 -9.01 6.06
N ASP A 55 4.06 -9.73 6.92
CA ASP A 55 5.52 -9.59 7.11
C ASP A 55 5.96 -8.12 7.24
N VAL A 56 5.20 -7.34 8.03
CA VAL A 56 5.41 -5.91 8.20
C VAL A 56 6.66 -5.66 9.04
N ARG A 57 7.64 -4.98 8.44
CA ARG A 57 8.88 -4.58 9.08
C ARG A 57 8.99 -3.06 9.09
N VAL A 58 9.05 -2.49 10.29
CA VAL A 58 9.10 -1.04 10.50
C VAL A 58 10.48 -0.61 10.98
N ARG A 59 11.07 0.40 10.34
CA ARG A 59 12.29 1.09 10.78
C ARG A 59 12.00 2.58 10.96
N ARG A 60 12.30 3.14 12.13
CA ARG A 60 12.01 4.54 12.46
C ARG A 60 13.26 5.42 12.39
N TYR A 61 13.06 6.66 11.98
CA TYR A 61 14.07 7.70 11.84
C TYR A 61 13.46 9.06 12.25
N GLY A 62 13.46 9.36 13.55
CA GLY A 62 12.81 10.58 14.08
C GLY A 62 11.32 10.61 13.74
N ASP A 63 10.89 11.65 13.04
CA ASP A 63 9.50 11.83 12.56
C ASP A 63 9.22 11.10 11.25
N ALA A 64 10.11 10.22 10.79
CA ALA A 64 9.90 9.38 9.62
C ALA A 64 9.96 7.89 9.97
N ALA A 65 9.32 7.07 9.16
CA ALA A 65 9.45 5.62 9.22
C ALA A 65 9.51 5.02 7.81
N VAL A 66 10.33 4.00 7.65
CA VAL A 66 10.35 3.15 6.46
C VAL A 66 9.73 1.82 6.82
N VAL A 67 8.68 1.44 6.09
CA VAL A 67 7.98 0.18 6.24
C VAL A 67 8.23 -0.67 5.01
N VAL A 68 8.58 -1.94 5.22
CA VAL A 68 8.59 -2.96 4.17
C VAL A 68 7.58 -4.03 4.56
N ALA A 69 6.66 -4.36 3.67
CA ALA A 69 5.61 -5.35 3.91
C ALA A 69 5.33 -6.17 2.65
N LEU A 70 4.79 -7.36 2.84
CA LEU A 70 4.18 -8.15 1.76
C LEU A 70 2.71 -7.71 1.63
N LEU A 71 2.32 -7.20 0.48
CA LEU A 71 0.93 -6.91 0.16
C LEU A 71 0.31 -8.14 -0.51
N GLN A 72 -0.64 -8.77 0.16
CA GLN A 72 -1.55 -9.74 -0.44
C GLN A 72 -2.77 -8.99 -0.95
N GLN A 73 -3.07 -9.16 -2.23
CA GLN A 73 -4.18 -8.46 -2.85
C GLN A 73 -4.90 -9.36 -3.83
N LYS A 74 -6.19 -9.10 -4.01
CA LYS A 74 -6.99 -9.71 -5.07
C LYS A 74 -7.79 -8.61 -5.72
N GLY A 75 -7.86 -8.63 -7.04
CA GLY A 75 -8.56 -7.58 -7.74
C GLY A 75 -8.40 -7.67 -9.25
N THR A 76 -8.98 -6.69 -9.92
CA THR A 76 -8.85 -6.54 -11.37
C THR A 76 -8.52 -5.10 -11.72
N HIS A 77 -7.79 -4.92 -12.81
CA HIS A 77 -7.55 -3.63 -13.44
C HIS A 77 -7.90 -3.76 -14.92
N GLN A 78 -8.90 -3.00 -15.37
CA GLN A 78 -9.43 -3.08 -16.74
C GLN A 78 -9.85 -4.51 -17.14
N GLY A 79 -10.45 -5.25 -16.20
CA GLY A 79 -10.89 -6.64 -16.39
C GLY A 79 -9.77 -7.69 -16.34
N ASN A 80 -8.51 -7.29 -16.20
CA ASN A 80 -7.38 -8.21 -16.05
C ASN A 80 -7.05 -8.41 -14.56
N PRO A 81 -6.73 -9.63 -14.11
CA PRO A 81 -6.33 -9.86 -12.73
C PRO A 81 -5.03 -9.10 -12.42
N ILE A 82 -4.99 -8.44 -11.27
CA ILE A 82 -3.77 -7.82 -10.74
C ILE A 82 -2.87 -8.89 -10.08
N PRO A 83 -1.57 -8.62 -9.90
CA PRO A 83 -0.70 -9.52 -9.17
C PRO A 83 -1.24 -9.80 -7.76
N THR A 84 -1.32 -11.08 -7.43
CA THR A 84 -1.85 -11.55 -6.13
C THR A 84 -0.98 -11.17 -4.94
N SER A 85 0.31 -10.93 -5.18
CA SER A 85 1.25 -10.52 -4.14
C SER A 85 2.34 -9.59 -4.68
N THR A 86 2.62 -8.53 -3.92
CA THR A 86 3.69 -7.56 -4.20
C THR A 86 4.45 -7.21 -2.92
N ARG A 87 5.71 -6.82 -3.05
CA ARG A 87 6.45 -6.21 -1.93
C ARG A 87 6.19 -4.71 -1.94
N ALA A 88 5.72 -4.17 -0.83
CA ALA A 88 5.48 -2.76 -0.62
C ALA A 88 6.59 -2.13 0.22
N SER A 89 7.14 -1.01 -0.26
CA SER A 89 8.03 -0.13 0.49
C SER A 89 7.31 1.20 0.70
N LEU A 90 7.02 1.52 1.95
CA LEU A 90 6.28 2.72 2.35
C LEU A 90 7.20 3.65 3.13
N VAL A 91 7.15 4.94 2.80
CA VAL A 91 7.80 6.00 3.57
C VAL A 91 6.70 6.78 4.27
N LEU A 92 6.69 6.75 5.59
CA LEU A 92 5.73 7.45 6.43
C LEU A 92 6.42 8.64 7.09
N VAL A 93 5.69 9.75 7.22
CA VAL A 93 6.11 10.93 7.98
C VAL A 93 5.04 11.26 9.02
N ASN A 94 5.48 11.58 10.24
CA ASN A 94 4.63 11.98 11.33
C ASN A 94 4.37 13.49 11.21
N GLY A 95 3.18 13.85 10.75
CA GLY A 95 2.73 15.24 10.70
C GLY A 95 2.11 15.69 12.03
N PRO A 96 1.58 16.92 12.10
CA PRO A 96 0.81 17.35 13.25
C PRO A 96 -0.45 16.47 13.39
N GLY A 97 -0.43 15.55 14.34
CA GLY A 97 -1.60 14.77 14.76
C GLY A 97 -1.77 13.39 14.12
N THR A 98 -1.07 13.04 13.04
CA THR A 98 -1.14 11.68 12.45
C THR A 98 0.01 11.37 11.48
N TRP A 99 0.24 10.08 11.22
CA TRP A 99 1.14 9.58 10.18
C TRP A 99 0.53 9.81 8.79
N ARG A 100 1.40 10.11 7.82
CA ARG A 100 1.05 10.28 6.40
C ARG A 100 2.00 9.49 5.52
N LEU A 101 1.51 9.00 4.38
CA LEU A 101 2.29 8.31 3.38
C LEU A 101 2.99 9.32 2.46
N ALA A 102 4.28 9.50 2.69
CA ALA A 102 5.14 10.38 1.91
C ALA A 102 5.60 9.74 0.59
N GLY A 103 5.68 8.41 0.55
CA GLY A 103 6.09 7.69 -0.66
C GLY A 103 5.72 6.21 -0.61
N ILE A 104 5.46 5.64 -1.78
CA ILE A 104 5.14 4.22 -1.95
C ILE A 104 5.82 3.67 -3.20
N GLN A 105 6.41 2.50 -3.06
CA GLN A 105 6.91 1.69 -4.17
C GLN A 105 6.42 0.26 -4.02
N PHE A 106 5.91 -0.29 -5.12
CA PHE A 106 5.60 -1.72 -5.22
C PHE A 106 6.63 -2.42 -6.09
N SER A 107 6.93 -3.66 -5.76
CA SER A 107 7.75 -4.56 -6.58
C SER A 107 7.04 -5.90 -6.69
N PHE A 108 7.00 -6.46 -7.90
CA PHE A 108 6.38 -7.76 -8.10
C PHE A 108 7.16 -8.85 -7.35
N VAL A 109 6.43 -9.79 -6.77
CA VAL A 109 7.02 -11.05 -6.32
C VAL A 109 7.04 -12.00 -7.52
N ALA A 110 8.23 -12.48 -7.89
CA ALA A 110 8.40 -13.34 -9.05
C ALA A 110 7.59 -14.65 -8.90
N GLY A 111 6.92 -15.07 -9.97
CA GLY A 111 6.18 -16.34 -10.01
C GLY A 111 4.77 -16.31 -9.40
N THR A 112 4.24 -15.14 -9.03
CA THR A 112 2.86 -15.02 -8.56
C THR A 112 1.90 -14.76 -9.72
N PRO A 113 0.65 -15.27 -9.68
CA PRO A 113 -0.36 -14.95 -10.68
C PRO A 113 -0.51 -13.43 -10.85
N GLY A 114 -0.46 -12.94 -12.08
CA GLY A 114 -0.54 -11.51 -12.44
C GLY A 114 0.80 -10.75 -12.42
N ALA A 115 1.89 -11.35 -11.93
CA ALA A 115 3.23 -10.79 -12.09
C ALA A 115 3.77 -11.04 -13.51
N PRO A 116 4.71 -10.19 -14.00
CA PRO A 116 5.43 -10.47 -15.23
C PRO A 116 6.10 -11.85 -15.19
N PRO A 117 6.17 -12.56 -16.33
CA PRO A 117 6.79 -13.88 -16.39
C PRO A 117 8.25 -13.83 -15.96
N ILE A 118 8.72 -14.88 -15.30
CA ILE A 118 10.12 -14.98 -14.89
C ILE A 118 10.97 -15.17 -16.16
N PRO A 119 11.91 -14.27 -16.48
CA PRO A 119 12.78 -14.43 -17.63
C PRO A 119 13.52 -15.77 -17.57
N GLY A 120 13.49 -16.53 -18.67
CA GLY A 120 14.24 -17.79 -18.80
C GLY A 120 13.60 -19.03 -18.16
N ARG A 121 12.34 -18.98 -17.72
CA ARG A 121 11.60 -20.15 -17.22
C ARG A 121 10.25 -20.27 -17.94
N GLY A 122 10.21 -21.14 -18.95
CA GLY A 122 9.00 -21.58 -19.67
C GLY A 122 8.77 -23.07 -19.49
#